data_AF-A0A2V5YT18-F1
#
_entry.id   AF-A0A2V5YT18-F1
#
_cell.length_a   1.000
_cell.length_b   1.000
_cell.length_c   1.000
_cell.angle_alpha   90.00
_cell.angle_beta   90.00
_cell.angle_gamma   90.00
#
_symmetry.space_group_name_H-M   'P 1'
#
loop_
_entity.id
_entity.type
_entity.pdbx_description
1 polymer ?
#
loop_
_entity_poly.entity_id
_entity_poly.type
_entity_poly.pdbx_seq_one_letter_code
_entity_poly.pdbx_strand_id
1 'polypeptide(L)'
;MRKRSVQLRTAGYAGGNTAEGQNALLSLPSGTYDTAVGFLGLESNQTGSFNTALGAGTLLANTGDHNTATGAGTLLSNTTGAFNT
;
A
#
# COMPACT_ATOMS: atom_id res chain seq x y z
N MET A 1 -20.23 -23.46 -6.78
CA MET A 1 -20.00 -22.62 -5.57
C MET A 1 -18.51 -22.30 -5.51
N ARG A 2 -18.11 -21.08 -5.91
CA ARG A 2 -16.70 -20.65 -5.81
C ARG A 2 -16.39 -20.42 -4.33
N LYS A 3 -15.52 -21.24 -3.75
CA LYS A 3 -14.98 -21.02 -2.41
C LYS A 3 -14.38 -19.62 -2.39
N ARG A 4 -15.01 -18.68 -1.67
CA ARG A 4 -14.36 -17.43 -1.30
C ARG A 4 -13.20 -17.85 -0.40
N SER A 5 -12.00 -17.84 -0.96
CA SER A 5 -10.75 -18.02 -0.24
C SER A 5 -10.65 -16.88 0.75
N VAL A 6 -11.15 -17.10 1.96
CA VAL A 6 -10.81 -16.26 3.11
C VAL A 6 -9.32 -16.51 3.31
N GLN A 7 -8.47 -15.67 2.73
CA GLN A 7 -7.06 -15.67 3.05
C GLN A 7 -6.98 -15.37 4.54
N LEU A 8 -6.64 -16.41 5.33
CA LEU A 8 -6.16 -16.20 6.68
C LEU A 8 -4.92 -15.32 6.55
N ARG A 9 -5.08 -14.03 6.84
CA ARG A 9 -3.99 -13.09 7.03
C ARG A 9 -3.24 -13.53 8.28
N THR A 10 -2.28 -14.43 8.13
CA THR A 10 -1.22 -14.60 9.12
C THR A 10 -0.61 -13.23 9.39
N ALA A 11 -0.30 -12.94 10.66
CA ALA A 11 -0.09 -11.61 11.25
C ALA A 11 1.07 -10.73 10.69
N GLY A 12 1.46 -10.88 9.43
CA GLY A 12 2.38 -9.98 8.73
C GLY A 12 2.20 -10.17 7.23
N TYR A 13 2.04 -9.06 6.51
CA TYR A 13 2.14 -9.07 5.06
C TYR A 13 3.56 -9.56 4.69
N ALA A 14 3.69 -10.37 3.64
CA ALA A 14 5.01 -10.84 3.19
C ALA A 14 5.92 -9.64 2.90
N GLY A 15 7.23 -9.77 3.16
CA GLY A 15 8.20 -8.71 2.84
C GLY A 15 8.28 -7.56 3.85
N GLY A 16 7.79 -7.73 5.08
CA GLY A 16 7.94 -6.72 6.14
C GLY A 16 7.02 -5.50 5.99
N ASN A 17 5.91 -5.66 5.28
CA ASN A 17 4.94 -4.58 5.12
C ASN A 17 4.01 -4.45 6.33
N THR A 18 3.65 -3.21 6.68
CA THR A 18 2.64 -2.90 7.71
C THR A 18 1.40 -2.35 7.02
N ALA A 19 0.24 -2.99 7.19
CA ALA A 19 -1.03 -2.44 6.70
C ALA A 19 -2.10 -2.43 7.78
N GLU A 20 -2.66 -1.25 8.03
CA GLU A 20 -3.74 -1.03 8.98
C GLU A 20 -4.83 -0.19 8.32
N GLY A 21 -6.05 -0.71 8.27
CA GLY A 21 -7.18 -0.10 7.57
C GLY A 21 -7.80 -1.02 6.52
N GLN A 22 -9.06 -0.75 6.18
CA GLN A 22 -9.75 -1.52 5.17
C GLN A 22 -9.08 -1.33 3.80
N ASN A 23 -8.76 -2.44 3.15
CA ASN A 23 -8.09 -2.52 1.84
C ASN A 23 -6.70 -1.86 1.78
N ALA A 24 -6.05 -1.60 2.92
CA ALA A 24 -4.64 -1.22 2.94
C ALA A 24 -3.76 -2.38 2.41
N LEU A 25 -2.85 -2.06 1.47
CA LEU A 25 -1.96 -3.01 0.80
C LEU A 25 -2.67 -4.27 0.26
N LEU A 26 -3.89 -4.09 -0.28
CA LEU A 26 -4.71 -5.22 -0.72
C LEU A 26 -4.11 -5.96 -1.93
N SER A 27 -3.42 -5.23 -2.82
CA SER A 27 -2.79 -5.79 -4.02
C SER A 27 -1.30 -5.50 -4.04
N LEU A 28 -0.51 -6.38 -3.41
CA LEU A 28 0.96 -6.38 -3.47
C LEU A 28 1.49 -7.60 -4.25
N PRO A 29 1.82 -7.46 -5.54
CA PRO A 29 2.47 -8.51 -6.31
C PRO A 29 3.89 -8.84 -5.81
N SER A 30 4.68 -7.82 -5.44
CA SER A 30 6.09 -7.99 -5.07
C SER A 30 6.72 -6.90 -4.18
N GLY A 31 5.99 -5.86 -3.78
CA GLY A 31 6.51 -4.76 -2.95
C GLY A 31 6.86 -5.17 -1.52
N THR A 32 7.92 -4.59 -0.97
CA THR A 32 8.43 -4.88 0.39
C THR A 32 8.71 -3.61 1.18
N TYR A 33 8.65 -3.70 2.52
CA TYR A 33 8.92 -2.61 3.46
C TYR A 33 8.03 -1.37 3.29
N ASP A 34 6.79 -1.54 2.87
CA ASP A 34 5.77 -0.50 2.81
C ASP A 34 4.99 -0.38 4.13
N THR A 35 4.62 0.85 4.50
CA THR A 35 3.71 1.14 5.61
C THR A 35 2.47 1.84 5.08
N ALA A 36 1.29 1.24 5.23
CA ALA A 36 0.01 1.81 4.86
C ALA A 36 -0.92 1.87 6.07
N VAL A 37 -1.29 3.07 6.51
CA VAL A 37 -2.26 3.28 7.59
C VAL A 37 -3.39 4.17 7.08
N GLY A 38 -4.57 3.60 6.91
CA GLY A 38 -5.77 4.29 6.42
C GLY A 38 -6.60 3.47 5.45
N PHE A 39 -7.84 3.89 5.23
CA PHE A 39 -8.71 3.31 4.20
C PHE A 39 -8.06 3.47 2.82
N LEU A 40 -7.87 2.36 2.09
CA LEU A 40 -7.24 2.34 0.75
C LEU A 40 -5.79 2.86 0.67
N GLY A 41 -5.02 2.86 1.77
CA GLY A 41 -3.60 3.20 1.71
C GLY A 41 -2.81 2.17 0.88
N LEU A 42 -2.06 2.63 -0.12
CA LEU A 42 -1.26 1.77 -1.04
C LEU A 42 -2.05 0.59 -1.64
N GLU A 43 -3.34 0.78 -1.94
CA GLU A 43 -4.23 -0.30 -2.37
C GLU A 43 -3.77 -0.97 -3.68
N SER A 44 -3.24 -0.19 -4.63
CA SER A 44 -2.75 -0.65 -5.94
C SER A 44 -1.23 -0.43 -6.12
N ASN A 45 -0.43 -0.56 -5.05
CA ASN A 45 1.03 -0.51 -5.18
C ASN A 45 1.56 -1.79 -5.87
N GLN A 46 1.81 -1.72 -7.18
CA GLN A 46 2.13 -2.92 -7.98
C GLN A 46 3.56 -3.44 -7.77
N THR A 47 4.55 -2.54 -7.69
CA THR A 47 5.98 -2.90 -7.62
C THR A 47 6.77 -2.08 -6.63
N GLY A 48 6.19 -0.99 -6.11
CA GLY A 48 6.90 -0.05 -5.24
C GLY A 48 7.32 -0.70 -3.92
N SER A 49 8.50 -0.35 -3.43
CA SER A 49 9.00 -0.70 -2.10
C SER A 49 9.39 0.55 -1.32
N PHE A 50 9.48 0.41 0.00
CA PHE A 50 9.89 1.49 0.91
C PHE A 50 8.97 2.71 0.91
N ASN A 51 7.66 2.52 0.69
CA ASN A 51 6.70 3.62 0.71
C ASN A 51 6.01 3.76 2.08
N THR A 52 5.78 4.98 2.53
CA THR A 52 5.00 5.30 3.74
C THR A 52 3.76 6.09 3.36
N ALA A 53 2.58 5.52 3.57
CA ALA A 53 1.27 6.13 3.28
C ALA A 53 0.43 6.23 4.56
N LEU A 54 0.24 7.44 5.06
CA LEU A 54 -0.57 7.70 6.25
C LEU A 54 -1.78 8.59 5.89
N GLY A 55 -2.97 8.00 5.85
CA GLY A 55 -4.21 8.69 5.50
C GLY A 55 -5.11 7.87 4.56
N ALA A 56 -6.36 8.30 4.42
CA ALA A 56 -7.29 7.65 3.52
C ALA A 56 -6.93 7.93 2.05
N GLY A 57 -6.75 6.89 1.24
CA GLY A 57 -6.41 6.97 -0.18
C GLY A 57 -5.01 7.51 -0.47
N THR A 58 -4.13 7.58 0.53
CA THR A 58 -2.75 8.04 0.36
C THR A 58 -1.97 7.02 -0.47
N LEU A 59 -1.25 7.48 -1.51
CA LEU A 59 -0.49 6.63 -2.43
C LEU A 59 -1.31 5.48 -3.07
N LEU A 60 -2.61 5.67 -3.26
CA LEU A 60 -3.54 4.62 -3.71
C LEU A 60 -3.07 3.88 -4.97
N ALA A 61 -2.61 4.62 -5.99
CA ALA A 61 -2.05 4.09 -7.24
C ALA A 61 -0.59 4.54 -7.41
N ASN A 62 0.26 4.12 -6.48
CA ASN A 62 1.70 4.34 -6.54
C ASN A 62 2.42 3.19 -7.25
N THR A 63 3.43 3.48 -8.07
CA THR A 63 4.33 2.46 -8.65
C THR A 63 5.81 2.80 -8.48
N GLY A 64 6.11 3.95 -7.86
CA GLY A 64 7.48 4.35 -7.51
C GLY A 64 7.91 3.85 -6.13
N ASP A 65 9.21 3.95 -5.88
CA ASP A 65 9.82 3.55 -4.60
C ASP A 65 10.10 4.76 -3.70
N HIS A 66 10.29 4.50 -2.41
CA HIS A 66 10.80 5.49 -1.45
C HIS A 66 9.93 6.76 -1.32
N ASN A 67 8.60 6.66 -1.50
CA ASN A 67 7.70 7.79 -1.31
C ASN A 67 7.20 7.85 0.13
N THR A 68 7.22 9.04 0.73
CA THR A 68 6.55 9.31 2.00
C THR A 68 5.37 10.23 1.71
N ALA A 69 4.19 9.89 2.21
CA ALA A 69 3.00 10.69 2.01
C ALA A 69 2.12 10.63 3.26
N THR A 70 1.66 11.79 3.68
CA THR A 70 0.75 11.92 4.83
C THR A 70 -0.42 12.81 4.45
N GLY A 71 -1.61 12.52 4.99
CA GLY A 71 -2.85 13.23 4.67
C GLY A 71 -3.73 12.50 3.64
N ALA A 72 -5.04 12.72 3.72
CA ALA A 72 -6.00 12.04 2.86
C ALA A 72 -5.81 12.42 1.38
N GLY A 73 -5.67 11.42 0.51
CA GLY A 73 -5.53 11.58 -0.94
C GLY A 73 -4.21 12.19 -1.42
N THR A 74 -3.19 12.31 -0.56
CA THR A 74 -1.87 12.79 -1.00
C THR A 74 -1.17 11.76 -1.87
N LEU A 75 -0.54 12.24 -2.94
CA LEU A 75 0.09 11.41 -3.98
C LEU A 75 -0.82 10.27 -4.48
N LEU A 76 -2.14 10.50 -4.58
CA LEU A 76 -3.16 9.51 -4.95
C LEU A 76 -2.77 8.62 -6.13
N SER A 77 -2.14 9.21 -7.15
CA SER A 77 -1.66 8.51 -8.35
C SER A 77 -0.25 8.97 -8.67
N ASN A 78 0.75 8.25 -8.18
CA ASN A 78 2.15 8.50 -8.44
C ASN A 78 2.77 7.34 -9.23
N THR A 79 2.76 7.45 -10.56
CA THR A 79 3.07 6.32 -11.44
C THR A 79 4.55 6.22 -11.85
N THR A 80 5.36 7.21 -11.53
CA THR A 80 6.80 7.20 -11.88
C THR A 80 7.69 7.93 -10.86
N GLY A 81 7.13 8.75 -9.98
CA GLY A 81 7.92 9.48 -9.00
C GLY A 81 8.44 8.58 -7.90
N ALA A 82 9.74 8.66 -7.64
CA ALA A 82 10.38 8.08 -6.48
C ALA A 82 10.92 9.20 -5.59
N PHE A 83 11.09 8.93 -4.30
CA PHE A 83 11.64 9.90 -3.35
C PHE A 83 10.80 11.18 -3.18
N ASN A 84 9.47 11.09 -3.31
CA ASN A 84 8.58 12.21 -3.02
C ASN A 84 8.23 12.26 -1.52
N THR A 85 7.93 13.47 -1.03
CA THR A 85 7.44 13.76 0.34
C THR A 85 6.14 14.55 0.30
#